data_AF-Q2BBP3-F1
#
_entry.id   AF-Q2BBP3-F1
#
_cell.length_a   1.000
_cell.length_b   1.000
_cell.length_c   1.000
_cell.angle_alpha   90.00
_cell.angle_beta   90.00
_cell.angle_gamma   90.00
#
_symmetry.space_group_name_H-M   'P 1'
#
loop_
_entity.id
_entity.type
_entity.pdbx_description
1 polymer ?
#
loop_
_entity_poly.entity_id
_entity_poly.type
_entity_poly.pdbx_seq_one_letter_code
_entity_poly.pdbx_strand_id
1 'polypeptide(L)'
;MKLQLWDDELDDNYLGELHEETLQKVQRELQVDLPESYINLMKKRNGFYLAKKYYPTTVPNSWANNSVYVNELYGIGEKSGIIDSIYLRQEWGIRSKKLIIISAEPPAFICLDYRRRKNPIVTFVDIEANQEIILAKNFEEFINGLVEEIKELEVEPCEDTLLTPQQIEDYYSKIDHVILKGKPAEVDRVFVKILSTNNELIRYMIEKMRYHEKPKVQFYLMTFLSECAEGNNQGIVDDDYLLEVLNEISNSKNQDAKGLALYSLNKFNKRFGI
;
A
#
# COMPACT_ATOMS: atom_id res chain seq x y z
N MET A 1 -9.08 -16.22 -23.11
CA MET A 1 -9.90 -15.08 -22.63
C MET A 1 -9.11 -13.82 -22.94
N LYS A 2 -9.54 -13.00 -23.91
CA LYS A 2 -8.90 -11.69 -24.14
C LYS A 2 -9.27 -10.85 -22.93
N LEU A 3 -8.31 -10.60 -22.04
CA LEU A 3 -8.55 -9.76 -20.87
C LEU A 3 -8.81 -8.33 -21.33
N GLN A 4 -9.92 -7.77 -20.87
CA GLN A 4 -10.23 -6.35 -21.00
C GLN A 4 -9.28 -5.59 -20.08
N LEU A 5 -8.39 -4.80 -20.67
CA LEU A 5 -7.28 -4.15 -19.97
C LEU A 5 -7.61 -2.71 -19.58
N TRP A 6 -8.46 -2.06 -20.35
CA TRP A 6 -8.88 -0.67 -20.14
C TRP A 6 -10.35 -0.59 -19.76
N ASP A 7 -10.67 0.47 -19.02
CA ASP A 7 -12.03 0.90 -18.75
C ASP A 7 -12.64 1.48 -20.05
N ASP A 8 -13.84 1.00 -20.42
CA ASP A 8 -14.55 1.48 -21.61
C ASP A 8 -15.49 2.66 -21.29
N GLU A 9 -15.76 2.94 -20.01
CA GLU A 9 -16.61 4.06 -19.58
C GLU A 9 -15.82 5.37 -19.44
N LEU A 10 -14.50 5.29 -19.25
CA LEU A 10 -13.62 6.44 -19.06
C LEU A 10 -12.65 6.62 -20.24
N ASP A 11 -12.72 7.76 -20.93
CA ASP A 11 -11.94 8.05 -22.14
C ASP A 11 -11.09 9.34 -22.06
N ASP A 12 -11.08 10.03 -20.91
CA ASP A 12 -10.40 11.33 -20.76
C ASP A 12 -8.88 11.27 -21.03
N ASN A 13 -8.28 10.09 -20.86
CA ASN A 13 -6.85 9.83 -21.08
C ASN A 13 -6.54 9.29 -22.49
N TYR A 14 -7.53 9.15 -23.37
CA TYR A 14 -7.31 8.66 -24.73
C TYR A 14 -6.84 9.77 -25.67
N LEU A 15 -5.66 9.58 -26.25
CA LEU A 15 -5.00 10.58 -27.11
C LEU A 15 -5.30 10.40 -28.61
N GLY A 16 -6.22 9.51 -28.99
CA GLY A 16 -6.49 9.18 -30.38
C GLY A 16 -5.53 8.13 -30.97
N GLU A 17 -5.50 8.01 -32.29
CA GLU A 17 -4.62 7.06 -32.97
C GLU A 17 -3.14 7.46 -32.83
N LEU A 18 -2.28 6.48 -32.54
CA LEU A 18 -0.84 6.71 -32.45
C LEU A 18 -0.20 6.72 -33.84
N HIS A 19 0.22 7.89 -34.30
CA HIS A 19 0.99 8.06 -35.53
C HIS A 19 2.51 7.96 -35.30
N GLU A 20 3.24 7.47 -36.31
CA GLU A 20 4.70 7.29 -36.25
C GLU A 20 5.46 8.61 -36.02
N GLU A 21 4.97 9.73 -36.56
CA GLU A 21 5.56 11.06 -36.34
C GLU A 21 5.53 11.45 -34.85
N THR A 22 4.42 11.18 -34.17
CA THR A 22 4.25 11.42 -32.73
C THR A 22 5.21 10.53 -31.95
N LEU A 23 5.28 9.23 -32.26
CA LEU A 23 6.22 8.31 -31.62
C LEU A 23 7.67 8.80 -31.74
N GLN A 24 8.10 9.17 -32.96
CA GLN A 24 9.46 9.66 -33.21
C GLN A 24 9.74 10.99 -32.52
N LYS A 25 8.76 11.89 -32.43
CA LYS A 25 8.89 13.15 -31.68
C LYS A 25 9.09 12.85 -30.18
N VAL A 26 8.22 12.02 -29.59
CA VAL A 26 8.24 11.71 -28.16
C VAL A 26 9.54 11.01 -27.75
N GLN A 27 10.00 10.01 -28.51
CA GLN A 27 11.27 9.33 -28.22
C GLN A 27 12.48 10.27 -28.28
N ARG A 28 12.49 11.21 -29.25
CA ARG A 28 13.56 12.22 -29.35
C ARG A 28 13.55 13.18 -28.16
N GLU A 29 12.38 13.67 -27.76
CA GLU A 29 12.24 14.59 -26.64
C GLU A 29 12.61 13.95 -25.30
N LEU A 30 12.17 12.71 -25.07
CA LEU A 30 12.50 11.96 -23.86
C LEU A 30 13.89 11.31 -23.89
N GLN A 31 14.55 11.27 -25.06
CA GLN A 31 15.86 10.67 -25.29
C GLN A 31 15.93 9.20 -24.83
N VAL A 32 14.91 8.44 -25.21
CA VAL A 32 14.76 7.01 -24.94
C VAL A 32 14.13 6.30 -26.13
N ASP A 33 14.46 5.02 -26.30
CA ASP A 33 13.69 4.11 -27.15
C ASP A 33 12.66 3.42 -26.23
N LEU A 34 11.37 3.58 -26.54
CA LEU A 34 10.29 2.98 -25.76
C LEU A 34 10.23 1.46 -25.97
N PRO A 35 9.74 0.68 -24.99
CA PRO A 35 9.62 -0.76 -25.14
C PRO A 35 8.62 -1.07 -26.25
N GLU A 36 8.95 -2.05 -27.09
CA GLU A 36 8.08 -2.47 -28.19
C GLU A 36 6.69 -2.91 -27.70
N SER A 37 6.62 -3.58 -26.54
CA SER A 37 5.37 -3.97 -25.90
C SER A 37 4.50 -2.77 -25.47
N TYR A 38 5.12 -1.66 -25.07
CA TYR A 38 4.41 -0.41 -24.77
C TYR A 38 3.88 0.25 -26.04
N ILE A 39 4.71 0.38 -27.08
CA ILE A 39 4.32 0.94 -28.37
C ILE A 39 3.16 0.14 -28.98
N ASN A 40 3.26 -1.19 -28.99
CA ASN A 40 2.23 -2.07 -29.56
C ASN A 40 0.90 -1.98 -28.79
N LEU A 41 0.94 -1.69 -27.49
CA LEU A 41 -0.26 -1.45 -26.70
C LEU A 41 -0.86 -0.08 -27.02
N MET A 42 -0.04 0.97 -27.10
CA MET A 42 -0.49 2.33 -27.43
C MET A 42 -1.01 2.46 -28.87
N LYS A 43 -0.56 1.62 -29.80
CA LYS A 43 -1.16 1.47 -31.14
C LYS A 43 -2.58 0.90 -31.11
N LYS A 44 -2.95 0.15 -30.06
CA LYS A 44 -4.32 -0.37 -29.89
C LYS A 44 -5.23 0.65 -29.20
N ARG A 45 -4.71 1.33 -28.18
CA ARG A 45 -5.39 2.41 -27.45
C ARG A 45 -4.34 3.31 -26.81
N ASN A 46 -4.22 4.54 -27.30
CA ASN A 46 -3.13 5.45 -26.93
C ASN A 46 -3.45 6.24 -25.66
N GLY A 47 -3.28 5.60 -24.50
CA GLY A 47 -3.66 6.15 -23.20
C GLY A 47 -5.07 5.74 -22.78
N PHE A 48 -5.22 5.34 -21.51
CA PHE A 48 -6.48 4.83 -20.96
C PHE A 48 -6.42 4.61 -19.45
N TYR A 49 -7.58 4.59 -18.80
CA TYR A 49 -7.74 4.06 -17.44
C TYR A 49 -7.68 2.53 -17.46
N LEU A 50 -7.04 1.96 -16.44
CA LEU A 50 -6.93 0.51 -16.30
C LEU A 50 -8.22 -0.06 -15.71
N ALA A 51 -8.72 -1.16 -16.28
CA ALA A 51 -9.75 -1.97 -15.62
C ALA A 51 -9.16 -2.72 -14.42
N LYS A 52 -7.88 -3.10 -14.51
CA LYS A 52 -7.13 -3.80 -13.47
C LYS A 52 -6.15 -2.85 -12.80
N LYS A 53 -6.55 -2.32 -11.64
CA LYS A 53 -5.88 -1.17 -11.03
C LYS A 53 -4.83 -1.52 -9.98
N TYR A 54 -4.47 -2.79 -9.82
CA TYR A 54 -3.48 -3.20 -8.81
C TYR A 54 -2.36 -4.04 -9.40
N TYR A 55 -1.14 -3.81 -8.90
CA TYR A 55 0.02 -4.64 -9.14
C TYR A 55 0.49 -5.30 -7.84
N PRO A 56 0.46 -6.64 -7.72
CA PRO A 56 0.93 -7.34 -6.52
C PRO A 56 2.44 -7.15 -6.29
N THR A 57 2.84 -6.97 -5.03
CA THR A 57 4.25 -6.89 -4.61
C THR A 57 4.42 -7.50 -3.22
N THR A 58 5.64 -7.91 -2.86
CA THR A 58 5.96 -8.37 -1.50
C THR A 58 6.57 -7.26 -0.63
N VAL A 59 6.83 -6.10 -1.23
CA VAL A 59 7.41 -4.94 -0.55
C VAL A 59 6.28 -3.99 -0.15
N PRO A 60 6.06 -3.72 1.15
CA PRO A 60 5.03 -2.79 1.59
C PRO A 60 5.39 -1.35 1.21
N ASN A 61 4.38 -0.53 0.96
CA ASN A 61 4.47 0.91 0.76
C ASN A 61 3.74 1.68 1.89
N SER A 62 3.55 2.99 1.72
CA SER A 62 2.96 3.89 2.71
C SER A 62 1.50 3.57 3.07
N TRP A 63 0.76 2.85 2.22
CA TRP A 63 -0.68 2.61 2.37
C TRP A 63 -1.12 1.16 2.10
N ALA A 64 -0.27 0.31 1.52
CA ALA A 64 -0.55 -1.11 1.28
C ALA A 64 0.63 -2.02 1.60
N ASN A 65 0.33 -3.23 2.06
CA ASN A 65 1.33 -4.22 2.47
C ASN A 65 1.85 -5.08 1.32
N ASN A 66 1.04 -5.28 0.28
CA ASN A 66 1.27 -6.32 -0.74
C ASN A 66 0.93 -5.87 -2.18
N SER A 67 0.75 -4.58 -2.41
CA SER A 67 0.29 -4.09 -3.71
C SER A 67 0.64 -2.64 -3.97
N VAL A 68 0.56 -2.24 -5.23
CA VAL A 68 0.63 -0.87 -5.70
C VAL A 68 -0.60 -0.58 -6.57
N TYR A 69 -1.16 0.61 -6.43
CA TYR A 69 -2.32 1.08 -7.17
C TYR A 69 -1.84 1.77 -8.45
N VAL A 70 -2.50 1.46 -9.56
CA VAL A 70 -2.19 1.96 -10.89
C VAL A 70 -3.50 2.32 -11.56
N ASN A 71 -3.84 3.60 -11.57
CA ASN A 71 -5.15 4.04 -12.08
C ASN A 71 -5.24 3.97 -13.61
N GLU A 72 -4.16 4.33 -14.27
CA GLU A 72 -4.13 4.63 -15.71
C GLU A 72 -2.77 4.36 -16.31
N LEU A 73 -2.74 4.31 -17.65
CA LEU A 73 -1.52 4.37 -18.43
C LEU A 73 -1.57 5.59 -19.35
N TYR A 74 -0.51 6.38 -19.30
CA TYR A 74 -0.33 7.49 -20.22
C TYR A 74 -0.15 6.99 -21.64
N GLY A 75 -0.68 7.76 -22.59
CA GLY A 75 -0.44 7.57 -24.02
C GLY A 75 0.92 8.11 -24.45
N ILE A 76 1.31 7.79 -25.67
CA ILE A 76 2.45 8.38 -26.37
C ILE A 76 1.96 9.67 -27.03
N GLY A 77 2.29 10.80 -26.41
CA GLY A 77 1.89 12.13 -26.88
C GLY A 77 2.02 13.20 -25.80
N GLU A 78 1.39 14.33 -26.07
CA GLU A 78 1.19 15.46 -25.15
C GLU A 78 -0.22 15.39 -24.53
N LYS A 79 -0.54 16.28 -23.57
CA LYS A 79 -1.87 16.44 -22.95
C LYS A 79 -2.36 15.14 -22.27
N SER A 80 -1.79 14.81 -21.11
CA SER A 80 -2.00 13.53 -20.41
C SER A 80 -1.27 12.34 -21.04
N GLY A 81 -0.16 12.62 -21.75
CA GLY A 81 0.73 11.63 -22.34
C GLY A 81 2.10 11.62 -21.65
N ILE A 82 2.97 10.66 -22.02
CA ILE A 82 4.27 10.47 -21.37
C ILE A 82 5.23 11.67 -21.48
N ILE A 83 4.97 12.64 -22.35
CA ILE A 83 5.71 13.92 -22.36
C ILE A 83 5.56 14.66 -21.03
N ASP A 84 4.43 14.51 -20.34
CA ASP A 84 4.17 15.13 -19.04
C ASP A 84 5.17 14.65 -17.97
N SER A 85 5.89 13.55 -18.21
CA SER A 85 7.06 13.16 -17.43
C SER A 85 8.07 14.30 -17.22
N ILE A 86 8.23 15.21 -18.19
CA ILE A 86 9.16 16.34 -18.07
C ILE A 86 8.69 17.29 -16.97
N TYR A 87 7.41 17.67 -17.01
CA TYR A 87 6.80 18.57 -16.04
C TYR A 87 6.70 17.90 -14.66
N LEU A 88 6.12 16.69 -14.59
CA LEU A 88 5.93 15.95 -13.34
C LEU A 88 7.25 15.72 -12.59
N ARG A 89 8.33 15.41 -13.30
CA ARG A 89 9.64 15.27 -12.66
C ARG A 89 10.16 16.57 -12.05
N GLN A 90 9.89 17.71 -12.69
CA GLN A 90 10.28 19.02 -12.15
C GLN A 90 9.44 19.38 -10.93
N GLU A 91 8.12 19.23 -11.03
CA GLU A 91 7.16 19.52 -9.96
C GLU A 91 7.46 18.70 -8.70
N TRP A 92 7.68 17.40 -8.87
CA TRP A 92 7.85 16.45 -7.75
C TRP A 92 9.31 16.15 -7.41
N GLY A 93 10.27 16.89 -7.97
CA GLY A 93 11.69 16.77 -7.62
C GLY A 93 12.39 15.48 -8.06
N ILE A 94 11.84 14.74 -9.03
CA ILE A 94 12.44 13.52 -9.58
C ILE A 94 13.61 13.90 -10.52
N ARG A 95 14.84 13.79 -10.01
CA ARG A 95 16.04 14.28 -10.70
C ARG A 95 16.41 13.52 -11.97
N SER A 96 16.09 12.23 -12.04
CA SER A 96 16.55 11.38 -13.15
C SER A 96 15.66 11.54 -14.39
N LYS A 97 16.22 12.08 -15.48
CA LYS A 97 15.56 12.09 -16.80
C LYS A 97 15.35 10.68 -17.39
N LYS A 98 16.00 9.66 -16.81
CA LYS A 98 15.88 8.25 -17.21
C LYS A 98 14.71 7.52 -16.53
N LEU A 99 13.92 8.21 -15.72
CA LEU A 99 12.63 7.75 -15.23
C LEU A 99 11.54 8.36 -16.10
N ILE A 100 10.88 7.55 -16.92
CA ILE A 100 9.76 7.98 -17.75
C ILE A 100 8.47 7.57 -17.05
N ILE A 101 7.67 8.55 -16.64
CA ILE A 101 6.42 8.34 -15.91
C ILE A 101 5.37 7.86 -16.91
N ILE A 102 4.80 6.70 -16.64
CA ILE A 102 3.75 6.07 -17.46
C ILE A 102 2.41 5.98 -16.73
N SER A 103 2.37 6.36 -15.45
CA SER A 103 1.17 6.52 -14.62
C SER A 103 1.53 7.42 -13.44
N ALA A 104 0.64 8.31 -13.02
CA ALA A 104 0.87 9.18 -11.87
C ALA A 104 -0.38 9.25 -10.99
N GLU A 105 -0.18 9.06 -9.69
CA GLU A 105 -1.12 9.39 -8.63
C GLU A 105 -0.31 10.11 -7.54
N PRO A 106 0.04 11.40 -7.77
CA PRO A 106 1.02 12.08 -6.93
C PRO A 106 0.65 12.05 -5.44
N PRO A 107 1.60 11.79 -4.52
CA PRO A 107 3.06 11.81 -4.70
C PRO A 107 3.68 10.50 -5.25
N ALA A 108 2.88 9.57 -5.77
CA ALA A 108 3.33 8.27 -6.28
C ALA A 108 3.29 8.15 -7.81
N PHE A 109 4.27 7.44 -8.39
CA PHE A 109 4.47 7.34 -9.84
C PHE A 109 4.88 5.93 -10.26
N ILE A 110 4.39 5.47 -11.41
CA ILE A 110 4.92 4.29 -12.10
C ILE A 110 5.82 4.74 -13.24
N CYS A 111 7.07 4.26 -13.22
CA CYS A 111 8.10 4.68 -14.16
C CYS A 111 8.67 3.51 -14.95
N LEU A 112 8.87 3.72 -16.26
CA LEU A 112 9.89 2.99 -17.01
C LEU A 112 11.26 3.52 -16.62
N ASP A 113 12.07 2.68 -15.97
CA ASP A 113 13.37 3.07 -15.45
C ASP A 113 14.52 2.57 -16.35
N TYR A 114 15.13 3.53 -17.03
CA TYR A 114 16.27 3.36 -17.93
C TYR A 114 17.63 3.65 -17.28
N ARG A 115 17.70 3.92 -15.97
CA ARG A 115 18.95 4.34 -15.30
C ARG A 115 20.10 3.34 -15.50
N ARG A 116 19.78 2.05 -15.68
CA ARG A 116 20.78 0.97 -15.74
C ARG A 116 20.82 0.19 -17.06
N ARG A 117 19.82 0.34 -17.93
CA ARG A 117 19.65 -0.55 -19.10
C ARG A 117 18.71 0.04 -20.14
N LYS A 118 18.88 -0.40 -21.39
CA LYS A 118 18.05 0.04 -22.53
C LYS A 118 16.63 -0.53 -22.47
N ASN A 119 16.48 -1.79 -22.08
CA ASN A 119 15.16 -2.37 -21.80
C ASN A 119 14.80 -2.08 -20.33
N PRO A 120 13.88 -1.14 -20.04
CA PRO A 120 13.68 -0.60 -18.70
C PRO A 120 13.07 -1.63 -17.73
N ILE A 121 13.33 -1.50 -16.41
CA ILE A 121 12.45 -2.11 -15.40
C ILE A 121 11.21 -1.22 -15.26
N VAL A 122 10.13 -1.75 -14.67
CA VAL A 122 9.04 -0.92 -14.16
C VAL A 122 9.25 -0.70 -12.67
N THR A 123 9.28 0.56 -12.24
CA THR A 123 9.53 0.96 -10.85
C THR A 123 8.40 1.84 -10.35
N PHE A 124 7.89 1.54 -9.16
CA PHE A 124 7.05 2.43 -8.37
C PHE A 124 7.94 3.39 -7.59
N VAL A 125 7.61 4.68 -7.59
CA VAL A 125 8.33 5.74 -6.90
C VAL A 125 7.35 6.52 -6.04
N ASP A 126 7.55 6.51 -4.73
CA ASP A 126 6.81 7.34 -3.77
C ASP A 126 7.74 8.42 -3.24
N ILE A 127 7.45 9.68 -3.58
CA ILE A 127 8.28 10.82 -3.23
C ILE A 127 8.16 11.18 -1.74
N GLU A 128 6.96 11.04 -1.17
CA GLU A 128 6.71 11.37 0.23
C GLU A 128 7.35 10.34 1.15
N ALA A 129 7.23 9.05 0.81
CA ALA A 129 7.86 7.97 1.56
C ALA A 129 9.37 7.82 1.27
N ASN A 130 9.91 8.55 0.29
CA ASN A 130 11.27 8.40 -0.23
C ASN A 130 11.60 6.91 -0.54
N GLN A 131 10.68 6.26 -1.25
CA GLN A 131 10.72 4.82 -1.52
C GLN A 131 10.66 4.53 -3.03
N GLU A 132 11.46 3.57 -3.48
CA GLU A 132 11.37 3.00 -4.83
C GLU A 132 11.21 1.48 -4.74
N ILE A 133 10.26 0.91 -5.49
CA ILE A 133 9.98 -0.52 -5.54
C ILE A 133 10.05 -1.00 -6.99
N ILE A 134 10.89 -2.00 -7.27
CA ILE A 134 10.92 -2.63 -8.59
C ILE A 134 9.70 -3.53 -8.71
N LEU A 135 8.81 -3.22 -9.65
CA LEU A 135 7.58 -3.99 -9.89
C LEU A 135 7.81 -5.13 -10.87
N ALA A 136 8.48 -4.87 -11.99
CA ALA A 136 8.65 -5.86 -13.06
C ALA A 136 9.98 -5.71 -13.81
N LYS A 137 10.45 -6.79 -14.44
CA LYS A 137 11.69 -6.78 -15.22
C LYS A 137 11.51 -6.18 -16.61
N ASN A 138 10.31 -5.86 -17.05
CA ASN A 138 10.01 -5.12 -18.27
C ASN A 138 8.53 -4.73 -18.28
N PHE A 139 8.11 -3.93 -19.26
CA PHE A 139 6.73 -3.46 -19.38
C PHE A 139 5.72 -4.60 -19.65
N GLU A 140 6.12 -5.66 -20.35
CA GLU A 140 5.23 -6.77 -20.68
C GLU A 140 4.88 -7.61 -19.43
N GLU A 141 5.87 -7.89 -18.58
CA GLU A 141 5.65 -8.53 -17.28
C GLU A 141 4.80 -7.65 -16.36
N PHE A 142 4.99 -6.32 -16.40
CA PHE A 142 4.16 -5.40 -15.64
C PHE A 142 2.69 -5.44 -16.06
N ILE A 143 2.41 -5.27 -17.36
CA ILE A 143 1.01 -5.22 -17.83
C ILE A 143 0.27 -6.55 -17.62
N ASN A 144 0.98 -7.68 -17.78
CA ASN A 144 0.40 -9.00 -17.55
C ASN A 144 0.22 -9.35 -16.07
N GLY A 145 0.92 -8.65 -15.16
CA GLY A 145 0.83 -8.85 -13.72
C GLY A 145 -0.27 -8.05 -13.02
N LEU A 146 -0.95 -7.15 -13.74
CA LEU A 146 -2.06 -6.38 -13.16
C LEU A 146 -3.26 -7.27 -12.80
N VAL A 147 -3.91 -6.93 -11.69
CA VAL A 147 -5.10 -7.59 -11.15
C VAL A 147 -6.19 -6.58 -10.82
N GLU A 148 -7.44 -7.04 -10.86
CA GLU A 148 -8.62 -6.23 -10.58
C GLU A 148 -8.78 -5.96 -9.08
N GLU A 149 -8.53 -7.00 -8.30
CA GLU A 149 -8.52 -6.96 -6.85
C GLU A 149 -7.22 -7.60 -6.37
N ILE A 150 -6.69 -7.05 -5.28
CA ILE A 150 -5.69 -7.76 -4.51
C ILE A 150 -6.48 -8.69 -3.62
N LYS A 151 -6.27 -10.00 -3.82
CA LYS A 151 -6.64 -10.95 -2.79
C LYS A 151 -5.79 -10.58 -1.58
N GLU A 152 -6.38 -9.85 -0.65
CA GLU A 152 -5.96 -9.94 0.73
C GLU A 152 -5.85 -11.44 0.99
N LEU A 153 -4.74 -11.88 1.56
CA LEU A 153 -4.77 -13.18 2.20
C LEU A 153 -5.97 -13.07 3.11
N GLU A 154 -7.05 -13.80 2.81
CA GLU A 154 -8.17 -13.93 3.71
C GLU A 154 -7.49 -14.25 5.03
N VAL A 155 -7.54 -13.30 5.96
CA VAL A 155 -7.39 -13.67 7.35
C VAL A 155 -8.62 -14.53 7.53
N GLU A 156 -8.46 -15.84 7.36
CA GLU A 156 -9.50 -16.79 7.70
C GLU A 156 -10.00 -16.34 9.07
N PRO A 157 -11.31 -16.03 9.22
CA PRO A 157 -11.84 -15.63 10.51
C PRO A 157 -11.40 -16.68 11.50
N CYS A 158 -10.75 -16.24 12.58
CA CYS A 158 -10.10 -17.04 13.63
C CYS A 158 -10.77 -18.41 13.82
N GLU A 159 -10.39 -19.40 13.01
CA GLU A 159 -10.33 -20.77 13.45
C GLU A 159 -9.01 -20.82 14.18
N ASP A 160 -9.05 -21.04 15.49
CA ASP A 160 -7.88 -21.27 16.35
C ASP A 160 -6.78 -21.96 15.53
N THR A 161 -5.83 -21.18 15.00
CA THR A 161 -4.72 -21.78 14.27
C THR A 161 -3.97 -22.45 15.39
N LEU A 162 -4.04 -23.79 15.45
CA LEU A 162 -3.42 -24.57 16.52
C LEU A 162 -1.90 -24.47 16.35
N LEU A 163 -1.34 -23.34 16.76
CA LEU A 163 0.07 -23.10 16.88
C LEU A 163 0.61 -24.13 17.85
N THR A 164 1.70 -24.77 17.46
CA THR A 164 2.42 -25.63 18.39
C THR A 164 2.96 -24.78 19.55
N PRO A 165 3.17 -25.36 20.75
CA PRO A 165 3.77 -24.64 21.86
C PRO A 165 5.10 -23.96 21.50
N GLN A 166 5.90 -24.58 20.63
CA GLN A 166 7.15 -24.00 20.14
C GLN A 166 6.92 -22.73 19.31
N GLN A 167 5.93 -22.73 18.43
CA GLN A 167 5.60 -21.54 17.63
C GLN A 167 5.13 -20.39 18.52
N ILE A 168 4.35 -20.68 19.57
CA ILE A 168 3.91 -19.67 20.55
C ILE A 168 5.13 -19.07 21.26
N GLU A 169 6.09 -19.90 21.70
CA GLU A 169 7.34 -19.45 22.32
C GLU A 169 8.19 -18.58 21.38
N ASP A 170 8.27 -18.96 20.11
CA ASP A 170 8.97 -18.18 19.07
C ASP A 170 8.31 -16.81 18.88
N TYR A 171 6.97 -16.75 18.90
CA TYR A 171 6.23 -15.50 18.84
C TYR A 171 6.46 -14.63 20.08
N TYR A 172 6.47 -15.20 21.29
CA TYR A 172 6.80 -14.45 22.50
C TYR A 172 8.19 -13.81 22.40
N SER A 173 9.18 -14.61 22.00
CA SER A 173 10.56 -14.13 21.81
C SER A 173 10.64 -13.00 20.79
N LYS A 174 9.89 -13.11 19.69
CA LYS A 174 9.84 -12.11 18.63
C LYS A 174 9.13 -10.82 19.08
N ILE A 175 8.01 -10.94 19.79
CA ILE A 175 7.27 -9.81 20.36
C ILE A 175 8.17 -9.06 21.34
N ASP A 176 8.78 -9.76 22.30
CA ASP A 176 9.66 -9.14 23.28
C ASP A 176 10.84 -8.43 22.62
N HIS A 177 11.45 -9.06 21.62
CA HIS A 177 12.54 -8.44 20.89
C HIS A 177 12.13 -7.14 20.18
N VAL A 178 11.00 -7.14 19.45
CA VAL A 178 10.56 -5.95 18.71
C VAL A 178 10.03 -4.86 19.64
N ILE A 179 9.38 -5.21 20.74
CA ILE A 179 8.92 -4.25 21.75
C ILE A 179 10.10 -3.56 22.42
N LEU A 180 11.17 -4.30 22.74
CA LEU A 180 12.34 -3.73 23.40
C LEU A 180 13.25 -2.92 22.45
N LYS A 181 13.44 -3.37 21.21
CA LYS A 181 14.48 -2.81 20.32
C LYS A 181 13.94 -2.18 19.02
N GLY A 182 12.70 -2.45 18.67
CA GLY A 182 12.11 -2.06 17.38
C GLY A 182 11.76 -0.57 17.28
N LYS A 183 11.72 -0.10 16.04
CA LYS A 183 11.07 1.17 15.68
C LYS A 183 9.54 0.99 15.69
N PRO A 184 8.74 2.06 15.86
CA PRO A 184 7.28 1.95 15.84
C PRO A 184 6.72 1.18 14.64
N ALA A 185 7.22 1.43 13.42
CA ALA A 185 6.79 0.72 12.22
C ALA A 185 7.21 -0.77 12.19
N GLU A 186 8.20 -1.19 12.96
CA GLU A 186 8.55 -2.61 13.11
C GLU A 186 7.60 -3.28 14.10
N VAL A 187 7.26 -2.60 15.20
CA VAL A 187 6.26 -3.06 16.18
C VAL A 187 4.90 -3.24 15.49
N ASP A 188 4.47 -2.24 14.72
CA ASP A 188 3.22 -2.27 13.97
C ASP A 188 3.16 -3.44 12.97
N ARG A 189 4.22 -3.65 12.20
CA ARG A 189 4.32 -4.80 11.28
C ARG A 189 4.27 -6.15 11.99
N VAL A 190 4.78 -6.25 13.21
CA VAL A 190 4.63 -7.48 14.01
C VAL A 190 3.21 -7.58 14.54
N PHE A 191 2.64 -6.47 15.02
CA PHE A 191 1.28 -6.44 15.56
C PHE A 191 0.25 -6.92 14.53
N VAL A 192 0.27 -6.36 13.31
CA VAL A 192 -0.61 -6.79 12.21
C VAL A 192 -0.50 -8.29 11.93
N LYS A 193 0.69 -8.88 12.04
CA LYS A 193 0.89 -10.32 11.87
C LYS A 193 0.34 -11.14 13.03
N ILE A 194 0.43 -10.61 14.26
CA ILE A 194 -0.11 -11.27 15.46
C ILE A 194 -1.64 -11.27 15.44
N LEU A 195 -2.29 -10.24 14.89
CA LEU A 195 -3.75 -10.20 14.75
C LEU A 195 -4.33 -11.38 13.95
N SER A 196 -3.50 -12.04 13.13
CA SER A 196 -3.87 -13.25 12.37
C SER A 196 -3.38 -14.56 13.03
N THR A 197 -3.13 -14.58 14.34
CA THR A 197 -2.67 -15.77 15.07
C THR A 197 -3.76 -16.32 16.01
N ASN A 198 -3.59 -16.16 17.33
CA ASN A 198 -4.56 -16.57 18.34
C ASN A 198 -4.75 -15.48 19.39
N ASN A 199 -5.84 -15.60 20.17
CA ASN A 199 -6.21 -14.59 21.17
C ASN A 199 -5.14 -14.44 22.28
N GLU A 200 -4.37 -15.49 22.58
CA GLU A 200 -3.28 -15.45 23.56
C GLU A 200 -2.16 -14.48 23.12
N LEU A 201 -1.65 -14.65 21.90
CA LEU A 201 -0.59 -13.81 21.36
C LEU A 201 -1.08 -12.38 21.10
N ILE A 202 -2.33 -12.22 20.66
CA ILE A 202 -2.94 -10.89 20.50
C ILE A 202 -3.01 -10.18 21.84
N ARG A 203 -3.52 -10.83 22.89
CA ARG A 203 -3.56 -10.27 24.24
C ARG A 203 -2.17 -9.93 24.77
N TYR A 204 -1.19 -10.82 24.55
CA TYR A 204 0.18 -10.56 24.94
C TYR A 204 0.76 -9.32 24.25
N MET A 205 0.51 -9.17 22.95
CA MET A 205 0.96 -8.00 22.19
C MET A 205 0.28 -6.71 22.68
N ILE A 206 -1.02 -6.74 22.96
CA ILE A 206 -1.77 -5.61 23.55
C ILE A 206 -1.15 -5.19 24.88
N GLU A 207 -0.87 -6.14 25.78
CA GLU A 207 -0.21 -5.87 27.07
C GLU A 207 1.15 -5.19 26.89
N LYS A 208 1.95 -5.61 25.90
CA LYS A 208 3.25 -5.00 25.64
C LYS A 208 3.12 -3.60 25.04
N MET A 209 2.18 -3.40 24.13
CA MET A 209 1.99 -2.12 23.45
C MET A 209 1.36 -1.05 24.34
N ARG A 210 0.42 -1.41 25.24
CA ARG A 210 -0.28 -0.43 26.10
C ARG A 210 0.69 0.32 27.03
N TYR A 211 1.73 -0.36 27.50
CA TYR A 211 2.76 0.21 28.36
C TYR A 211 4.02 0.72 27.63
N HIS A 212 4.04 0.70 26.29
CA HIS A 212 5.24 1.08 25.56
C HIS A 212 5.55 2.59 25.71
N GLU A 213 6.82 2.92 25.97
CA GLU A 213 7.30 4.30 26.12
C GLU A 213 7.12 5.21 24.87
N LYS A 214 6.93 4.63 23.67
CA LYS A 214 6.89 5.37 22.41
C LYS A 214 5.43 5.71 22.09
N PRO A 215 5.04 6.99 22.04
CA PRO A 215 3.65 7.38 21.80
C PRO A 215 3.03 6.80 20.52
N LYS A 216 3.85 6.66 19.46
CA LYS A 216 3.40 6.12 18.19
C LYS A 216 3.00 4.64 18.27
N VAL A 217 3.61 3.86 19.16
CA VAL A 217 3.23 2.45 19.37
C VAL A 217 1.85 2.36 20.04
N GLN A 218 1.61 3.18 21.05
CA GLN A 218 0.29 3.27 21.69
C GLN A 218 -0.78 3.77 20.70
N PHE A 219 -0.42 4.66 19.78
CA PHE A 219 -1.33 5.09 18.71
C PHE A 219 -1.75 3.91 17.80
N TYR A 220 -0.81 3.06 17.38
CA TYR A 220 -1.14 1.86 16.58
C TYR A 220 -1.99 0.84 17.35
N LEU A 221 -1.76 0.69 18.65
CA LEU A 221 -2.66 -0.11 19.48
C LEU A 221 -4.07 0.50 19.48
N MET A 222 -4.17 1.82 19.63
CA MET A 222 -5.46 2.49 19.70
C MET A 222 -6.27 2.44 18.40
N THR A 223 -5.64 2.38 17.23
CA THR A 223 -6.37 2.17 15.97
C THR A 223 -7.08 0.82 15.98
N PHE A 224 -6.41 -0.25 16.44
CA PHE A 224 -7.04 -1.56 16.58
C PHE A 224 -8.14 -1.58 17.65
N LEU A 225 -7.87 -1.06 18.86
CA LEU A 225 -8.86 -1.05 19.94
C LEU A 225 -10.11 -0.21 19.59
N SER A 226 -9.95 0.82 18.76
CA SER A 226 -11.09 1.61 18.27
C SER A 226 -12.00 0.80 17.37
N GLU A 227 -11.45 0.01 16.44
CA GLU A 227 -12.23 -0.93 15.62
C GLU A 227 -12.94 -1.95 16.52
N CYS A 228 -12.24 -2.46 17.53
CA CYS A 228 -12.85 -3.39 18.49
C CYS A 228 -14.04 -2.77 19.23
N ALA A 229 -13.93 -1.50 19.64
CA ALA A 229 -14.98 -0.76 20.33
C ALA A 229 -16.21 -0.49 19.44
N GLU A 230 -16.00 -0.33 18.13
CA GLU A 230 -17.08 -0.13 17.15
C GLU A 230 -17.83 -1.43 16.82
N GLY A 231 -17.34 -2.59 17.28
CA GLY A 231 -17.98 -3.90 17.04
C GLY A 231 -17.26 -4.77 16.01
N ASN A 232 -16.17 -4.27 15.41
CA ASN A 232 -15.39 -4.99 14.40
C ASN A 232 -14.41 -6.00 15.02
N ASN A 233 -14.52 -6.25 16.33
CA ASN A 233 -13.65 -7.12 17.11
C ASN A 233 -13.81 -8.63 16.81
N GLN A 234 -14.97 -9.07 16.30
CA GLN A 234 -15.30 -10.48 16.02
C GLN A 234 -14.97 -11.50 17.14
N GLY A 235 -14.87 -11.06 18.40
CA GLY A 235 -14.54 -11.93 19.55
C GLY A 235 -13.05 -12.10 19.85
N ILE A 236 -12.16 -11.33 19.19
CA ILE A 236 -10.71 -11.34 19.41
C ILE A 236 -10.34 -10.85 20.81
N VAL A 237 -10.96 -9.76 21.27
CA VAL A 237 -10.76 -9.12 22.57
C VAL A 237 -12.07 -9.16 23.35
N ASP A 238 -12.12 -9.75 24.55
CA ASP A 238 -13.37 -9.71 25.32
C ASP A 238 -13.74 -8.27 25.74
N ASP A 239 -15.03 -8.00 25.86
CA ASP A 239 -15.52 -6.63 26.05
C ASP A 239 -15.16 -6.04 27.41
N ASP A 240 -15.05 -6.88 28.46
CA ASP A 240 -14.62 -6.45 29.78
C ASP A 240 -13.14 -6.03 29.77
N TYR A 241 -12.28 -6.83 29.14
CA TYR A 241 -10.87 -6.51 28.95
C TYR A 241 -10.67 -5.30 28.03
N LEU A 242 -11.44 -5.20 26.94
CA LEU A 242 -11.42 -4.03 26.07
C LEU A 242 -11.76 -2.75 26.85
N LEU A 243 -12.81 -2.80 27.68
CA LEU A 243 -13.21 -1.70 28.53
C LEU A 243 -12.12 -1.34 29.56
N GLU A 244 -11.46 -2.33 30.17
CA GLU A 244 -10.33 -2.12 31.08
C GLU A 244 -9.20 -1.34 30.38
N VAL A 245 -8.75 -1.85 29.22
CA VAL A 245 -7.62 -1.27 28.47
C VAL A 245 -7.95 0.14 27.99
N LEU A 246 -9.16 0.37 27.47
CA LEU A 246 -9.60 1.70 27.04
C LEU A 246 -9.65 2.69 28.20
N ASN A 247 -10.16 2.29 29.35
CA ASN A 247 -10.18 3.14 30.54
C ASN A 247 -8.77 3.50 31.02
N GLU A 248 -7.83 2.54 31.00
CA GLU A 248 -6.45 2.82 31.35
C GLU A 248 -5.81 3.83 30.38
N ILE A 249 -5.92 3.59 29.06
CA ILE A 249 -5.29 4.45 28.05
C ILE A 249 -5.93 5.86 28.03
N SER A 250 -7.21 6.00 28.41
CA SER A 250 -7.86 7.30 28.58
C SER A 250 -7.17 8.20 29.63
N ASN A 251 -6.37 7.59 30.52
CA ASN A 251 -5.54 8.28 31.51
C ASN A 251 -4.07 8.44 31.09
N SER A 252 -3.71 8.03 29.87
CA SER A 252 -2.35 8.14 29.34
C SER A 252 -1.88 9.59 29.21
N LYS A 253 -0.57 9.80 29.37
CA LYS A 253 0.09 11.09 29.09
C LYS A 253 0.17 11.39 27.59
N ASN A 254 0.09 10.36 26.74
CA ASN A 254 0.03 10.48 25.29
C ASN A 254 -1.33 11.02 24.85
N GLN A 255 -1.36 12.26 24.34
CA GLN A 255 -2.61 12.94 24.01
C GLN A 255 -3.37 12.29 22.86
N ASP A 256 -2.67 11.77 21.85
CA ASP A 256 -3.31 11.11 20.71
C ASP A 256 -3.98 9.80 21.14
N ALA A 257 -3.27 8.96 21.89
CA ALA A 257 -3.81 7.72 22.41
C ALA A 257 -4.97 7.96 23.38
N LYS A 258 -4.85 8.97 24.25
CA LYS A 258 -5.92 9.39 25.15
C LYS A 258 -7.17 9.85 24.40
N GLY A 259 -6.99 10.69 23.38
CA GLY A 259 -8.09 11.21 22.56
C GLY A 259 -8.85 10.08 21.87
N LEU A 260 -8.12 9.14 21.25
CA LEU A 260 -8.70 7.95 20.64
C LEU A 260 -9.41 7.08 21.68
N ALA A 261 -8.80 6.83 22.86
CA ALA A 261 -9.43 6.01 23.88
C ALA A 261 -10.76 6.58 24.39
N LEU A 262 -10.84 7.90 24.60
CA LEU A 262 -12.08 8.56 24.98
C LEU A 262 -13.15 8.47 23.89
N TYR A 263 -12.75 8.61 22.62
CA TYR A 263 -13.64 8.40 21.48
C TYR A 263 -14.15 6.94 21.43
N SER A 264 -13.26 5.97 21.55
CA SER A 264 -13.59 4.55 21.51
C SER A 264 -14.48 4.14 22.69
N LEU A 265 -14.27 4.68 23.90
CA LEU A 265 -15.18 4.49 25.05
C LEU A 265 -16.60 4.99 24.74
N ASN A 266 -16.73 6.14 24.07
CA ASN A 266 -18.04 6.65 23.65
C ASN A 266 -18.74 5.68 22.68
N LYS A 267 -17.98 5.13 21.72
CA LYS A 267 -18.49 4.14 20.76
C LYS A 267 -18.88 2.83 21.43
N PHE A 268 -18.01 2.33 22.31
CA PHE A 268 -18.27 1.13 23.10
C PHE A 268 -19.55 1.28 23.93
N ASN A 269 -19.71 2.36 24.68
CA ASN A 269 -20.90 2.61 25.49
C ASN A 269 -22.17 2.70 24.62
N LYS A 270 -22.10 3.38 23.47
CA LYS A 270 -23.20 3.44 22.49
C LYS A 270 -23.62 2.05 21.99
N ARG A 271 -22.66 1.15 21.77
CA ARG A 271 -22.93 -0.24 21.34
C ARG A 271 -23.77 -1.01 22.36
N PHE A 272 -23.62 -0.71 23.65
CA PHE A 272 -24.36 -1.35 24.74
C PHE A 272 -25.52 -0.52 25.30
N GLY A 273 -25.79 0.67 24.73
CA GLY A 273 -26.85 1.56 25.19
C GLY A 273 -26.62 2.15 26.59
N ILE A 274 -25.35 2.31 26.99
CA ILE A 274 -24.90 2.87 28.27
C ILE A 274 -24.51 4.35 28.08
#